data_AF-A0A7V7AGZ1-F1
#
_entry.id   AF-A0A7V7AGZ1-F1
#
_cell.length_a   1.000
_cell.length_b   1.000
_cell.length_c   1.000
_cell.angle_alpha   90.00
_cell.angle_beta   90.00
_cell.angle_gamma   90.00
#
_symmetry.space_group_name_H-M   'P 1'
#
loop_
_entity.id
_entity.type
_entity.pdbx_description
1 polymer ?
#
loop_
_entity_poly.entity_id
_entity_poly.type
_entity_poly.pdbx_seq_one_letter_code
_entity_poly.pdbx_strand_id
1 'polypeptide(L)'
;PCILACPVGCIYKDKETNLTVVDNSSCIGCRSCAMACPFGAPSFREDGKMSKCDGCVERIKHGMEPACVRACFLGALKCYSQEEYEKARSERSLHFLAHQLIK
;
A
#
# COMPACT_ATOMS: atom_id res chain seq x y z
N PRO A 1 8.03 -5.30 8.27
CA PRO A 1 7.74 -6.43 9.20
C PRO A 1 7.33 -7.72 8.48
N CYS A 2 6.24 -7.71 7.68
CA CYS A 2 5.73 -8.92 7.02
C CYS A 2 6.74 -9.59 6.07
N ILE A 3 7.57 -8.82 5.37
CA ILE A 3 8.67 -9.31 4.52
C ILE A 3 9.64 -10.16 5.34
N LEU A 4 10.14 -9.61 6.45
CA LEU A 4 11.12 -10.29 7.32
C LEU A 4 10.52 -11.51 8.04
N ALA A 5 9.23 -11.49 8.33
CA ALA A 5 8.54 -12.59 9.00
C ALA A 5 8.21 -13.77 8.07
N CYS A 6 8.34 -13.61 6.75
CA CYS A 6 8.02 -14.66 5.80
C CYS A 6 9.21 -15.63 5.67
N PRO A 7 9.09 -16.91 6.11
CA PRO A 7 10.21 -17.85 6.08
C PRO A 7 10.60 -18.29 4.66
N VAL A 8 9.65 -18.20 3.72
CA VAL A 8 9.81 -18.61 2.31
C VAL A 8 10.14 -17.43 1.39
N GLY A 9 10.20 -16.19 1.92
CA GLY A 9 10.54 -15.01 1.13
C GLY A 9 9.50 -14.62 0.08
N CYS A 10 8.24 -15.04 0.22
CA CYS A 10 7.20 -14.80 -0.80
C CYS A 10 6.67 -13.35 -0.82
N ILE A 11 7.02 -12.54 0.17
CA ILE A 11 6.64 -11.12 0.26
C ILE A 11 7.89 -10.29 0.01
N TYR A 12 7.84 -9.37 -0.95
CA TYR A 12 8.99 -8.54 -1.33
C TYR A 12 8.55 -7.13 -1.72
N LYS A 13 9.54 -6.23 -1.88
CA LYS A 13 9.33 -4.90 -2.44
C LYS A 13 9.59 -4.93 -3.94
N ASP A 14 8.60 -4.51 -4.73
CA ASP A 14 8.76 -4.30 -6.15
C ASP A 14 9.80 -3.18 -6.39
N LYS A 15 10.73 -3.40 -7.32
CA LYS A 15 11.88 -2.50 -7.50
C LYS A 15 11.50 -1.17 -8.17
N GLU A 16 10.46 -1.17 -8.99
CA GLU A 16 10.04 0.01 -9.75
C GLU A 16 9.10 0.87 -8.94
N THR A 17 8.10 0.26 -8.30
CA THR A 17 7.04 0.96 -7.57
C THR A 17 7.29 1.08 -6.07
N ASN A 18 8.28 0.36 -5.53
CA ASN A 18 8.56 0.24 -4.09
C ASN A 18 7.38 -0.31 -3.25
N LEU A 19 6.34 -0.83 -3.91
CA LEU A 19 5.18 -1.43 -3.29
C LEU A 19 5.54 -2.80 -2.72
N THR A 20 4.95 -3.12 -1.57
CA THR A 20 5.07 -4.48 -1.03
C THR A 20 4.13 -5.37 -1.84
N VAL A 21 4.62 -6.44 -2.44
CA VAL A 21 3.86 -7.40 -3.25
C VAL A 21 4.08 -8.82 -2.73
N VAL A 22 3.23 -9.74 -3.16
CA VAL A 22 3.23 -11.14 -2.68
C VAL A 22 3.21 -12.05 -3.90
N ASP A 23 4.21 -12.93 -3.99
CA ASP A 23 4.17 -14.05 -4.94
C ASP A 23 3.55 -15.28 -4.26
N ASN A 24 2.38 -15.68 -4.76
CA ASN A 24 1.64 -16.82 -4.22
C ASN A 24 2.13 -18.19 -4.72
N SER A 25 3.12 -18.24 -5.62
CA SER A 25 3.76 -19.48 -6.06
C SER A 25 4.37 -20.26 -4.89
N SER A 26 4.99 -19.52 -3.97
CA SER A 26 5.82 -20.06 -2.89
C SER A 26 5.17 -19.90 -1.50
N CYS A 27 3.96 -19.34 -1.44
CA CYS A 27 3.25 -19.13 -0.18
C CYS A 27 2.75 -20.47 0.41
N ILE A 28 3.24 -20.82 1.60
CA ILE A 28 2.86 -22.03 2.35
C ILE A 28 1.74 -21.81 3.38
N GLY A 29 1.17 -20.60 3.47
CA GLY A 29 0.06 -20.31 4.38
C GLY A 29 0.41 -20.32 5.88
N CYS A 30 1.69 -20.19 6.26
CA CYS A 30 2.15 -20.24 7.67
C CYS A 30 1.63 -19.14 8.60
N ARG A 31 1.01 -18.08 8.06
CA ARG A 31 0.43 -16.94 8.79
C ARG A 31 1.39 -16.09 9.63
N SER A 32 2.71 -16.32 9.58
CA SER A 32 3.72 -15.49 10.26
C SER A 32 3.65 -14.01 9.88
N CYS A 33 3.35 -13.72 8.62
CA CYS A 33 3.18 -12.35 8.15
C CYS A 33 2.00 -11.60 8.81
N ALA A 34 0.93 -12.31 9.18
CA ALA A 34 -0.22 -11.73 9.86
C ALA A 34 0.12 -11.41 11.32
N MET A 35 0.80 -12.32 12.03
CA MET A 35 1.28 -12.08 13.39
C MET A 35 2.25 -10.90 13.47
N ALA A 36 3.09 -10.71 12.46
CA ALA A 36 4.07 -9.63 12.41
C ALA A 36 3.50 -8.27 11.98
N CYS A 37 2.27 -8.20 11.46
CA CYS A 37 1.71 -6.96 10.92
C CYS A 37 0.91 -6.20 11.99
N PRO A 38 1.35 -4.99 12.40
CA PRO A 38 0.62 -4.21 13.40
C PRO A 38 -0.72 -3.67 12.90
N PHE A 39 -0.91 -3.64 11.57
CA PHE A 39 -2.11 -3.10 10.93
C PHE A 39 -3.13 -4.18 10.54
N GLY A 40 -2.83 -5.46 10.76
CA GLY A 40 -3.73 -6.56 10.37
C GLY A 40 -4.01 -6.66 8.87
N ALA A 41 -3.12 -6.13 8.02
CA ALA A 41 -3.33 -6.05 6.57
C ALA A 41 -3.38 -7.42 5.84
N PRO A 42 -2.61 -8.46 6.23
CA PRO A 42 -2.68 -9.77 5.59
C PRO A 42 -4.02 -10.47 5.82
N SER A 43 -4.67 -10.86 4.73
CA SER A 43 -5.85 -11.74 4.72
C SER A 43 -5.48 -13.10 4.11
N PHE A 44 -6.33 -14.11 4.27
CA PHE A 44 -6.08 -15.46 3.74
C PHE A 44 -7.27 -15.91 2.92
N ARG A 45 -6.99 -16.52 1.78
CA ARG A 45 -7.98 -17.12 0.88
C ARG A 45 -8.35 -18.52 1.37
N GLU A 46 -9.34 -19.13 0.73
CA GLU A 46 -9.79 -20.50 1.03
C GLU A 46 -8.68 -21.55 0.86
N ASP A 47 -7.75 -21.33 -0.07
CA ASP A 47 -6.57 -22.17 -0.28
C ASP A 47 -5.47 -21.98 0.81
N GLY A 48 -5.74 -21.16 1.82
CA GLY A 48 -4.82 -20.84 2.91
C GLY A 48 -3.69 -19.89 2.50
N LYS A 49 -3.62 -19.44 1.25
CA LYS A 49 -2.59 -18.50 0.79
C LYS A 49 -2.92 -17.08 1.21
N MET A 50 -1.87 -16.34 1.50
CA MET A 50 -1.98 -14.95 1.93
C MET A 50 -2.34 -14.04 0.74
N SER A 51 -3.26 -13.12 0.98
CA SER A 51 -3.59 -12.04 0.05
C SER A 51 -3.63 -10.71 0.80
N LYS A 52 -3.20 -9.65 0.13
CA LYS A 52 -3.36 -8.27 0.59
C LYS A 52 -3.37 -7.34 -0.61
N CYS A 53 -3.71 -6.08 -0.40
CA CYS A 53 -3.52 -5.03 -1.40
C CYS A 53 -2.07 -5.03 -1.92
N ASP A 54 -1.92 -5.13 -3.23
CA ASP A 54 -0.67 -5.03 -3.99
C ASP A 54 -0.42 -3.59 -4.49
N GLY A 55 -1.33 -2.66 -4.19
CA GLY A 55 -1.30 -1.29 -4.68
C GLY A 55 -1.65 -1.17 -6.17
N CYS A 56 -2.26 -2.19 -6.77
CA CYS A 56 -2.47 -2.27 -8.22
C CYS A 56 -1.16 -2.11 -9.00
N VAL A 57 -0.10 -2.82 -8.58
CA VAL A 57 1.26 -2.70 -9.14
C VAL A 57 1.27 -2.79 -10.67
N GLU A 58 0.54 -3.74 -11.24
CA GLU A 58 0.46 -3.91 -12.70
C GLU A 58 -0.20 -2.71 -13.39
N ARG A 59 -1.21 -2.08 -12.78
CA ARG A 59 -1.85 -0.89 -13.35
C ARG A 59 -0.89 0.29 -13.34
N ILE A 60 -0.19 0.50 -12.22
CA ILE A 60 0.77 1.59 -12.06
C ILE A 60 1.91 1.45 -13.06
N LYS A 61 2.44 0.23 -13.27
CA LYS A 61 3.49 -0.05 -14.28
C LYS A 61 3.07 0.32 -15.71
N HIS A 62 1.77 0.23 -16.01
CA HIS A 62 1.20 0.64 -17.30
C HIS A 62 0.69 2.09 -17.31
N GLY A 63 1.08 2.92 -16.35
CA GLY A 63 0.67 4.33 -16.27
C GLY A 63 -0.80 4.54 -15.92
N MET A 64 -1.50 3.51 -15.43
CA MET A 64 -2.89 3.60 -15.01
C MET A 64 -3.02 3.82 -13.51
N GLU A 65 -4.04 4.56 -13.09
CA GLU A 65 -4.37 4.73 -11.67
C GLU A 65 -4.86 3.42 -11.03
N PRO A 66 -4.62 3.23 -9.70
CA PRO A 66 -5.19 2.12 -8.96
C PRO A 66 -6.72 2.03 -9.10
N ALA A 67 -7.25 0.82 -9.10
CA ALA A 67 -8.67 0.60 -9.33
C ALA A 67 -9.57 1.30 -8.30
N CYS A 68 -9.17 1.30 -7.02
CA CYS A 68 -9.90 1.97 -5.95
C CYS A 68 -9.90 3.51 -6.08
N VAL A 69 -8.78 4.08 -6.56
CA VAL A 69 -8.67 5.53 -6.82
C VAL A 69 -9.57 5.92 -7.97
N ARG A 70 -9.48 5.20 -9.09
CA ARG A 70 -10.34 5.42 -10.27
C ARG A 70 -11.83 5.30 -9.95
N ALA A 71 -12.21 4.40 -9.05
CA ALA A 71 -13.61 4.20 -8.66
C ALA A 71 -14.14 5.29 -7.71
N CYS A 72 -13.28 6.11 -7.10
CA CYS A 72 -13.68 7.09 -6.11
C CYS A 72 -14.27 8.36 -6.75
N PHE A 73 -15.59 8.38 -6.93
CA PHE A 73 -16.29 9.50 -7.58
C PHE A 73 -16.11 10.86 -6.86
N LEU A 74 -16.02 10.86 -5.53
CA LEU A 74 -15.83 12.09 -4.73
C LEU A 74 -14.39 12.59 -4.72
N GLY A 75 -13.43 11.82 -5.27
CA GLY A 75 -12.01 12.18 -5.20
C GLY A 75 -11.41 12.14 -3.79
N ALA A 76 -12.00 11.35 -2.88
CA ALA A 76 -11.48 11.17 -1.53
C ALA A 76 -10.16 10.39 -1.50
N LEU A 77 -9.93 9.54 -2.51
CA LEU A 77 -8.70 8.78 -2.69
C LEU A 77 -7.87 9.38 -3.81
N LYS A 78 -6.57 9.58 -3.56
CA LYS A 78 -5.60 9.98 -4.57
C LYS A 78 -4.29 9.21 -4.35
N CYS A 79 -3.74 8.68 -5.44
CA CYS A 79 -2.41 8.08 -5.43
C CYS A 79 -1.39 9.18 -5.78
N TYR A 80 -0.28 9.20 -5.06
CA TYR A 80 0.79 10.17 -5.23
C TYR A 80 2.12 9.43 -5.31
N SER A 81 3.07 10.01 -6.03
CA SER A 81 4.48 9.69 -5.79
C SER A 81 4.89 10.19 -4.39
N GLN A 82 6.02 9.69 -3.88
CA GLN A 82 6.52 10.13 -2.58
C GLN A 82 6.78 11.65 -2.54
N GLU A 83 7.39 12.19 -3.60
CA GLU A 83 7.69 13.62 -3.73
C GLU A 83 6.41 14.46 -3.80
N GLU A 84 5.43 14.03 -4.60
CA GLU A 84 4.13 14.71 -4.71
C GLU A 84 3.39 14.73 -3.38
N TYR A 85 3.44 13.63 -2.63
CA TYR A 85 2.81 13.52 -1.32
C TYR A 85 3.46 14.45 -0.29
N GLU A 86 4.79 14.54 -0.27
CA GLU A 86 5.53 15.43 0.64
C GLU A 86 5.21 16.90 0.39
N LYS A 87 5.13 17.31 -0.89
CA LYS A 87 4.71 18.65 -1.27
C LYS A 87 3.26 18.92 -0.85
N ALA A 88 2.33 18.03 -1.21
CA ALA A 88 0.92 18.17 -0.88
C ALA A 88 0.66 18.19 0.64
N ARG A 89 1.43 17.43 1.42
CA ARG A 89 1.35 17.44 2.89
C ARG A 89 1.81 18.79 3.43
N SER A 90 2.93 19.31 2.94
CA SER A 90 3.48 20.60 3.37
C SER A 90 2.50 21.74 3.10
N GLU A 91 1.91 21.79 1.91
CA GLU A 91 0.89 22.78 1.54
C GLU A 91 -0.34 22.71 2.45
N ARG A 92 -0.85 21.51 2.74
CA ARG A 92 -1.99 21.33 3.67
C ARG A 92 -1.64 21.76 5.09
N SER A 93 -0.44 21.47 5.57
CA SER A 93 0.02 21.90 6.88
C SER A 93 0.13 23.42 6.97
N LEU A 94 0.66 24.09 5.95
CA LEU A 94 0.72 25.55 5.89
C LEU A 94 -0.67 26.19 5.87
N HIS A 95 -1.60 25.63 5.06
CA HIS A 95 -2.96 26.11 4.99
C HIS A 95 -3.69 25.98 6.34
N PHE A 96 -3.51 24.85 7.03
CA PHE A 96 -4.05 24.64 8.38
C PHE A 96 -3.51 25.67 9.39
N LEU A 97 -2.19 25.89 9.40
CA LEU A 97 -1.55 26.88 10.29
C LEU A 97 -2.01 28.30 9.99
N ALA A 98 -2.09 28.68 8.71
CA ALA A 98 -2.60 29.99 8.31
C ALA A 98 -4.03 30.22 8.82
N HIS A 99 -4.91 29.21 8.71
CA HIS A 99 -6.26 29.27 9.27
C HIS A 99 -6.30 29.39 10.80
N GLN A 100 -5.32 28.83 11.50
CA GLN A 100 -5.22 28.93 12.95
C GLN A 100 -4.69 30.29 13.42
N LEU A 101 -3.86 30.96 12.63
CA LEU A 101 -3.30 32.29 12.93
C LEU A 101 -4.24 33.46 12.60
N ILE A 102 -5.21 33.24 11.70
CA ILE A 102 -6.21 34.25 11.30
C ILE A 102 -7.44 34.23 12.23
N LYS A 103 -7.57 33.21 13.09
CA LYS A 103 -8.52 33.19 14.21
C LYS A 103 -7.89 33.77 15.47
#